data_AF-U6MDV1-F1
#
_entry.id   AF-U6MDV1-F1
#
_cell.length_a   1.000
_cell.length_b   1.000
_cell.length_c   1.000
_cell.angle_alpha   90.00
_cell.angle_beta   90.00
_cell.angle_gamma   90.00
#
_symmetry.space_group_name_H-M   'P 1'
#
loop_
_entity.id
_entity.type
_entity.pdbx_description
1 polymer ?
#
loop_
_entity_poly.entity_id
_entity_poly.type
_entity_poly.pdbx_seq_one_letter_code
_entity_poly.pdbx_strand_id
1 'polypeptide(L)'
;MSRLGLLACCGGLLAAAASGDTSETVTSQYAAVNPHNNSLIARSLFVQATGAPKAQDKTDECLSAVNALRTDGLNYFLPTIIKAENAEVFESLGEKTTEELLNGEDASQYSTSGGQGKDDVNFTLAIAAKLAGASAQNCDLGEAANAKKYRGVVVPFAASSSFDCGTLIEASFTAGLRHLQMEKFIAAKGTYNVTKAPFNNVAASNVAFMMSDKSSKMSCAATTNCEAGYNVLYCHFIESLKTGDSTFPVELYNALLKRQEGTAWTADPGFVTIIFSSALLLLSGL
;
A
#
# COMPACT_ATOMS: atom_id res chain seq x y z
N MET A 1 -52.42 -13.11 -51.27
CA MET A 1 -52.04 -12.49 -52.56
C MET A 1 -50.51 -12.46 -52.64
N SER A 2 -49.95 -13.05 -53.72
CA SER A 2 -48.63 -12.91 -54.39
C SER A 2 -47.42 -12.35 -53.60
N ARG A 3 -46.30 -13.08 -53.39
CA ARG A 3 -45.11 -13.33 -54.30
C ARG A 3 -44.48 -12.02 -54.84
N LEU A 4 -43.17 -11.74 -54.90
CA LEU A 4 -41.92 -12.49 -55.18
C LEU A 4 -40.71 -11.61 -54.75
N GLY A 5 -39.55 -12.18 -54.37
CA GLY A 5 -38.37 -12.22 -55.24
C GLY A 5 -37.13 -12.85 -54.55
N LEU A 6 -36.41 -13.69 -55.30
CA LEU A 6 -35.45 -14.72 -54.86
C LEU A 6 -34.22 -14.69 -55.81
N LEU A 7 -33.10 -15.33 -55.37
CA LEU A 7 -31.90 -15.85 -56.11
C LEU A 7 -30.66 -14.92 -56.12
N ALA A 8 -29.41 -15.38 -55.98
CA ALA A 8 -28.73 -16.68 -56.19
C ALA A 8 -27.53 -16.83 -55.19
N CYS A 9 -27.08 -17.96 -54.64
CA CYS A 9 -26.73 -19.33 -55.11
C CYS A 9 -25.26 -19.50 -55.57
N CYS A 10 -24.53 -20.42 -54.91
CA CYS A 10 -23.42 -21.32 -55.33
C CYS A 10 -22.55 -21.66 -54.09
N GLY A 11 -22.22 -22.90 -53.69
CA GLY A 11 -22.39 -24.23 -54.29
C GLY A 11 -21.04 -24.98 -54.40
N GLY A 12 -20.85 -26.02 -53.58
CA GLY A 12 -19.92 -27.15 -53.79
C GLY A 12 -18.56 -27.09 -53.06
N LEU A 13 -17.92 -28.19 -52.66
CA LEU A 13 -18.24 -29.63 -52.73
C LEU A 13 -17.22 -30.41 -51.86
N LEU A 14 -17.64 -31.55 -51.30
CA LEU A 14 -16.83 -32.55 -50.58
C LEU A 14 -16.17 -33.56 -51.54
N ALA A 15 -15.00 -34.10 -51.17
CA ALA A 15 -14.47 -35.45 -51.47
C ALA A 15 -13.19 -35.64 -50.61
N ALA A 16 -13.00 -36.61 -49.70
CA ALA A 16 -13.19 -38.07 -49.62
C ALA A 16 -11.89 -38.87 -49.89
N ALA A 17 -11.55 -39.67 -48.87
CA ALA A 17 -10.81 -40.94 -48.84
C ALA A 17 -9.28 -41.00 -49.12
N ALA A 18 -8.55 -41.48 -48.11
CA ALA A 18 -7.74 -42.70 -48.26
C ALA A 18 -7.62 -43.42 -46.90
N SER A 19 -7.98 -44.70 -46.95
CA SER A 19 -8.00 -45.72 -45.90
C SER A 19 -6.61 -46.26 -45.55
N GLY A 20 -6.45 -46.71 -44.31
CA GLY A 20 -5.38 -47.61 -43.89
C GLY A 20 -5.80 -48.35 -42.63
N ASP A 21 -6.50 -49.47 -42.81
CA ASP A 21 -6.72 -50.47 -41.77
C ASP A 21 -5.41 -51.23 -41.51
N THR A 22 -5.00 -51.34 -40.24
CA THR A 22 -4.55 -52.62 -39.68
C THR A 22 -4.95 -52.72 -38.21
N SER A 23 -5.64 -53.81 -37.91
CA SER A 23 -6.03 -54.25 -36.59
C SER A 23 -5.00 -55.27 -36.11
N GLU A 24 -4.31 -55.02 -35.00
CA GLU A 24 -3.62 -56.07 -34.25
C GLU A 24 -3.84 -55.90 -32.74
N THR A 25 -4.72 -56.77 -32.24
CA THR A 25 -4.63 -57.56 -30.99
C THR A 25 -4.28 -56.88 -29.66
N VAL A 26 -5.28 -56.98 -28.77
CA VAL A 26 -5.19 -56.98 -27.32
C VAL A 26 -4.17 -58.02 -26.83
N THR A 27 -3.23 -57.60 -25.99
CA THR A 27 -2.68 -58.45 -24.91
C THR A 27 -2.61 -57.64 -23.62
N SER A 28 -3.56 -57.93 -22.72
CA SER A 28 -3.42 -57.67 -21.30
C SER A 28 -2.32 -58.58 -20.74
N GLN A 29 -1.24 -58.01 -20.21
CA GLN A 29 -0.42 -58.70 -19.22
C GLN A 29 -0.52 -57.95 -17.90
N TYR A 30 -1.23 -58.59 -16.96
CA TYR A 30 -1.10 -58.34 -15.55
C TYR A 30 0.36 -58.61 -15.14
N ALA A 31 1.03 -57.58 -14.64
CA ALA A 31 2.17 -57.76 -13.75
C ALA A 31 1.75 -57.23 -12.37
N ALA A 32 1.58 -58.15 -11.43
CA ALA A 32 1.49 -57.86 -10.01
C ALA A 32 2.81 -57.24 -9.56
N VAL A 33 2.79 -55.93 -9.28
CA VAL A 33 3.92 -55.23 -8.64
C VAL A 33 3.51 -54.89 -7.20
N ASN A 34 4.36 -55.39 -6.31
CA ASN A 34 4.41 -55.29 -4.85
C ASN A 34 3.93 -53.92 -4.27
N PRO A 35 3.10 -53.88 -3.20
CA PRO A 35 2.40 -52.67 -2.73
C PRO A 35 3.21 -51.77 -1.76
N HIS A 36 4.51 -51.60 -1.97
CA HIS A 36 5.34 -50.70 -1.15
C HIS A 36 6.16 -49.75 -2.00
N ASN A 37 5.46 -48.85 -2.70
CA ASN A 37 5.94 -47.51 -3.01
C ASN A 37 4.76 -46.68 -3.49
N ASN A 38 4.00 -46.12 -2.55
CA ASN A 38 3.15 -44.99 -2.85
C ASN A 38 4.06 -43.82 -3.21
N SER A 39 4.35 -43.71 -4.50
CA SER A 39 4.51 -42.44 -5.19
C SER A 39 3.30 -41.58 -4.81
N LEU A 40 3.46 -40.79 -3.75
CA LEU A 40 2.71 -39.56 -3.60
C LEU A 40 3.07 -38.73 -4.83
N ILE A 41 2.28 -38.87 -5.89
CA ILE A 41 1.96 -37.74 -6.75
C ILE A 41 1.14 -36.80 -5.87
N ALA A 42 1.86 -36.17 -4.93
CA ALA A 42 1.47 -34.89 -4.41
C ALA A 42 1.50 -34.00 -5.64
N ARG A 43 0.33 -33.83 -6.28
CA ARG A 43 0.01 -32.56 -6.89
C ARG A 43 0.36 -31.54 -5.83
N SER A 44 1.51 -30.93 -6.01
CA SER A 44 1.98 -29.83 -5.22
C SER A 44 0.94 -28.73 -5.34
N LEU A 45 -0.01 -28.75 -4.41
CA LEU A 45 -0.56 -27.55 -3.82
C LEU A 45 0.59 -26.91 -3.02
N PHE A 46 1.67 -26.53 -3.72
CA PHE A 46 2.53 -25.46 -3.25
C PHE A 46 1.66 -24.21 -3.34
N VAL A 47 0.80 -24.02 -2.34
CA VAL A 47 0.67 -22.68 -1.79
C VAL A 47 2.10 -22.34 -1.41
N GLN A 48 2.81 -21.65 -2.31
CA GLN A 48 4.06 -21.02 -1.93
C GLN A 48 3.74 -20.27 -0.64
N ALA A 49 4.51 -20.51 0.42
CA ALA A 49 4.52 -19.61 1.55
C ALA A 49 4.95 -18.26 0.95
N THR A 50 3.96 -17.45 0.56
CA THR A 50 4.14 -16.10 0.09
C THR A 50 4.60 -15.36 1.32
N GLY A 51 5.93 -15.30 1.50
CA GLY A 51 6.53 -14.74 2.70
C GLY A 51 6.03 -13.32 2.98
N ALA A 52 6.46 -12.78 4.11
CA ALA A 52 6.08 -11.43 4.51
C ALA A 52 6.33 -10.38 3.39
N PRO A 53 5.52 -9.30 3.35
CA PRO A 53 5.73 -8.21 2.41
C PRO A 53 7.16 -7.68 2.48
N LYS A 54 7.75 -7.37 1.32
CA LYS A 54 9.10 -6.81 1.23
C LYS A 54 9.01 -5.30 1.03
N ALA A 55 9.67 -4.58 1.92
CA ALA A 55 9.80 -3.13 1.82
C ALA A 55 11.12 -2.73 1.14
N GLN A 56 11.11 -1.59 0.49
CA GLN A 56 12.28 -0.97 -0.14
C GLN A 56 12.51 0.42 0.48
N ASP A 57 13.77 0.86 0.58
CA ASP A 57 14.09 2.23 0.97
C ASP A 57 13.58 3.19 -0.11
N LYS A 58 12.75 4.14 0.30
CA LYS A 58 12.15 5.18 -0.55
C LYS A 58 12.48 6.58 -0.06
N THR A 59 13.45 6.71 0.83
CA THR A 59 13.76 7.97 1.52
C THR A 59 14.08 9.07 0.53
N ASP A 60 14.99 8.85 -0.42
CA ASP A 60 15.44 9.92 -1.33
C ASP A 60 14.31 10.39 -2.27
N GLU A 61 13.48 9.46 -2.75
CA GLU A 61 12.31 9.75 -3.58
C GLU A 61 11.27 10.59 -2.79
N CYS A 62 10.99 10.19 -1.55
CA CYS A 62 10.00 10.85 -0.70
C CYS A 62 10.49 12.16 -0.08
N LEU A 63 11.79 12.29 0.17
CA LEU A 63 12.40 13.47 0.79
C LEU A 63 12.17 14.70 -0.09
N SER A 64 12.29 14.54 -1.41
CA SER A 64 12.00 15.60 -2.38
C SER A 64 10.54 16.08 -2.28
N ALA A 65 9.59 15.14 -2.27
CA ALA A 65 8.16 15.45 -2.17
C ALA A 65 7.78 16.14 -0.85
N VAL A 66 8.27 15.62 0.28
CA VAL A 66 8.01 16.22 1.60
C VAL A 66 8.65 17.61 1.70
N ASN A 67 9.87 17.79 1.20
CA ASN A 67 10.52 19.10 1.23
C ASN A 67 9.79 20.12 0.36
N ALA A 68 9.32 19.75 -0.84
CA ALA A 68 8.49 20.63 -1.67
C ALA A 68 7.21 21.07 -0.94
N LEU A 69 6.56 20.18 -0.18
CA LEU A 69 5.42 20.56 0.66
C LEU A 69 5.81 21.55 1.77
N ARG A 70 7.00 21.43 2.35
CA ARG A 70 7.48 22.28 3.47
C ARG A 70 8.00 23.64 3.02
N THR A 71 8.55 23.75 1.82
CA THR A 71 9.19 24.98 1.34
C THR A 71 8.33 25.79 0.38
N ASP A 72 7.59 25.12 -0.52
CA ASP A 72 7.02 25.79 -1.67
C ASP A 72 5.81 26.65 -1.29
N GLY A 73 5.91 27.95 -1.56
CA GLY A 73 4.85 28.92 -1.25
C GLY A 73 4.64 29.16 0.24
N LEU A 74 5.53 28.69 1.11
CA LEU A 74 5.42 28.80 2.58
C LEU A 74 6.44 29.75 3.20
N ASN A 75 7.02 30.68 2.44
CA ASN A 75 7.92 31.73 2.95
C ASN A 75 9.00 31.21 3.93
N TYR A 76 9.50 29.99 3.73
CA TYR A 76 10.49 29.35 4.60
C TYR A 76 10.05 29.14 6.07
N PHE A 77 8.74 28.96 6.33
CA PHE A 77 8.23 28.64 7.68
C PHE A 77 8.89 27.39 8.28
N LEU A 78 9.23 26.42 7.43
CA LEU A 78 9.88 25.18 7.83
C LEU A 78 11.20 25.00 7.10
N PRO A 79 12.26 24.54 7.80
CA PRO A 79 13.46 24.10 7.12
C PRO A 79 13.19 22.81 6.35
N THR A 80 14.04 22.55 5.35
CA THR A 80 14.10 21.25 4.69
C THR A 80 14.57 20.19 5.68
N ILE A 81 14.02 18.99 5.50
CA ILE A 81 14.41 17.78 6.20
C ILE A 81 15.50 17.09 5.38
N ILE A 82 16.41 16.39 6.05
CA ILE A 82 17.43 15.56 5.42
C ILE A 82 17.21 14.06 5.71
N LYS A 83 17.95 13.19 5.01
CA LYS A 83 17.91 11.75 5.25
C LYS A 83 18.41 11.44 6.67
N ALA A 84 17.66 10.58 7.38
CA ALA A 84 18.08 10.00 8.65
C ALA A 84 18.93 8.75 8.40
N GLU A 85 19.98 8.59 9.20
CA GLU A 85 20.76 7.34 9.20
C GLU A 85 20.05 6.25 10.00
N ASN A 86 20.29 4.98 9.67
CA ASN A 86 19.62 3.85 10.32
C ASN A 86 19.84 3.82 11.84
N ALA A 87 21.03 4.19 12.31
CA ALA A 87 21.35 4.29 13.73
C ALA A 87 20.47 5.34 14.45
N GLU A 88 20.15 6.46 13.78
CA GLU A 88 19.29 7.51 14.34
C GLU A 88 17.83 7.04 14.44
N VAL A 89 17.38 6.27 13.44
CA VAL A 89 16.06 5.62 13.46
C VAL A 89 15.97 4.63 14.64
N PHE A 90 17.01 3.82 14.84
CA PHE A 90 17.09 2.90 15.97
C PHE A 90 16.96 3.63 17.31
N GLU A 91 17.76 4.68 17.53
CA GLU A 91 17.75 5.44 18.79
C GLU A 91 16.39 6.10 19.07
N SER A 92 15.73 6.59 18.01
CA SER A 92 14.47 7.34 18.14
C SER A 92 13.21 6.46 18.32
N LEU A 93 13.21 5.22 17.81
CA LEU A 93 12.09 4.28 17.99
C LEU A 93 11.97 3.75 19.43
N GLY A 94 13.07 3.77 20.17
CA GLY A 94 13.17 3.29 21.55
C GLY A 94 13.30 1.77 21.65
N GLU A 95 13.94 1.33 22.74
CA GLU A 95 14.40 -0.05 22.94
C GLU A 95 13.29 -1.10 22.78
N LYS A 96 12.12 -0.89 23.40
CA LYS A 96 10.99 -1.84 23.33
C LYS A 96 10.50 -2.08 21.89
N THR A 97 10.39 -1.01 21.10
CA THR A 97 9.94 -1.11 19.70
C THR A 97 10.95 -1.91 18.89
N THR A 98 12.22 -1.63 19.12
CA THR A 98 13.31 -2.31 18.43
C THR A 98 13.38 -3.79 18.79
N GLU A 99 13.29 -4.15 20.07
CA GLU A 99 13.29 -5.56 20.48
C GLU A 99 12.14 -6.35 19.82
N GLU A 100 10.96 -5.74 19.70
CA GLU A 100 9.82 -6.36 19.01
C GLU A 100 10.07 -6.55 17.50
N LEU A 101 10.87 -5.67 16.89
CA LEU A 101 11.25 -5.77 15.47
C LEU A 101 12.36 -6.82 15.27
N LEU A 102 13.33 -6.90 16.18
CA LEU A 102 14.46 -7.84 16.10
C LEU A 102 14.07 -9.29 16.44
N ASN A 103 13.13 -9.48 17.36
CA ASN A 103 12.67 -10.80 17.78
C ASN A 103 11.56 -11.36 16.86
N GLY A 104 11.17 -10.65 15.81
CA GLY A 104 10.21 -11.14 14.84
C GLY A 104 10.80 -12.24 13.95
N GLU A 105 10.00 -13.25 13.59
CA GLU A 105 10.42 -14.36 12.72
C GLU A 105 11.03 -13.88 11.39
N ASP A 106 10.60 -12.72 10.90
CA ASP A 106 11.06 -12.17 9.64
C ASP A 106 12.15 -11.09 9.76
N ALA A 107 12.76 -10.87 10.93
CA ALA A 107 13.75 -9.80 11.13
C ALA A 107 14.94 -9.90 10.16
N SER A 108 15.34 -11.12 9.79
CA SER A 108 16.44 -11.39 8.85
C SER A 108 16.18 -10.84 7.45
N GLN A 109 14.92 -10.69 7.02
CA GLN A 109 14.60 -10.22 5.67
C GLN A 109 14.84 -8.71 5.49
N TYR A 110 14.96 -7.97 6.59
CA TYR A 110 15.22 -6.53 6.60
C TYR A 110 16.68 -6.20 6.93
N SER A 111 17.53 -7.24 6.95
CA SER A 111 18.96 -7.10 7.16
C SER A 111 19.65 -6.50 5.94
N THR A 112 20.57 -5.57 6.18
CA THR A 112 21.42 -4.94 5.17
C THR A 112 22.68 -5.76 4.86
N SER A 113 23.02 -6.73 5.71
CA SER A 113 24.28 -7.48 5.66
C SER A 113 24.12 -9.01 5.86
N GLY A 114 22.90 -9.51 6.09
CA GLY A 114 22.61 -10.92 6.39
C GLY A 114 22.73 -11.29 7.88
N GLY A 115 23.12 -10.35 8.75
CA GLY A 115 23.09 -10.50 10.21
C GLY A 115 21.74 -10.10 10.83
N GLN A 116 21.52 -10.47 12.10
CA GLN A 116 20.30 -10.16 12.87
C GLN A 116 20.55 -9.11 13.97
N GLY A 117 21.69 -8.41 13.91
CA GLY A 117 22.05 -7.39 14.90
C GLY A 117 21.28 -6.09 14.73
N LYS A 118 21.27 -5.26 15.79
CA LYS A 118 20.73 -3.89 15.79
C LYS A 118 21.30 -3.03 14.64
N ASP A 119 22.58 -3.27 14.31
CA ASP A 119 23.29 -2.52 13.28
C ASP A 119 22.97 -3.02 11.85
N ASP A 120 22.40 -4.22 11.73
CA ASP A 120 22.14 -4.86 10.44
C ASP A 120 20.72 -4.61 9.93
N VAL A 121 19.74 -4.40 10.83
CA VAL A 121 18.32 -4.29 10.45
C VAL A 121 17.94 -2.86 10.06
N ASN A 122 17.34 -2.69 8.88
CA ASN A 122 16.70 -1.43 8.52
C ASN A 122 15.28 -1.37 9.14
N PHE A 123 15.14 -0.61 10.22
CA PHE A 123 13.91 -0.57 11.00
C PHE A 123 12.73 0.07 10.24
N THR A 124 13.00 1.03 9.36
CA THR A 124 11.95 1.65 8.54
C THR A 124 11.34 0.63 7.57
N LEU A 125 12.17 -0.21 6.97
CA LEU A 125 11.73 -1.32 6.10
C LEU A 125 10.90 -2.32 6.89
N ALA A 126 11.38 -2.74 8.06
CA ALA A 126 10.68 -3.67 8.92
C ALA A 126 9.29 -3.15 9.34
N ILE A 127 9.19 -1.85 9.65
CA ILE A 127 7.92 -1.22 10.03
C ILE A 127 6.95 -1.17 8.85
N ALA A 128 7.39 -0.74 7.66
CA ALA A 128 6.53 -0.69 6.47
C ALA A 128 5.92 -2.07 6.16
N ALA A 129 6.73 -3.12 6.21
CA ALA A 129 6.27 -4.49 5.99
C ALA A 129 5.32 -4.99 7.08
N LYS A 130 5.63 -4.75 8.36
CA LYS A 130 4.71 -5.09 9.48
C LYS A 130 3.37 -4.36 9.39
N LEU A 131 3.37 -3.12 8.90
CA LEU A 131 2.14 -2.36 8.67
C LEU A 131 1.31 -2.91 7.51
N ALA A 132 1.95 -3.49 6.49
CA ALA A 132 1.27 -4.12 5.36
C ALA A 132 0.61 -5.46 5.73
N GLY A 133 1.25 -6.26 6.59
CA GLY A 133 0.68 -7.52 7.07
C GLY A 133 1.68 -8.67 7.08
N ALA A 134 1.17 -9.89 7.29
CA ALA A 134 2.02 -11.08 7.40
C ALA A 134 2.30 -11.78 6.06
N SER A 135 1.48 -11.53 5.03
CA SER A 135 1.60 -12.20 3.73
C SER A 135 1.65 -11.20 2.59
N ALA A 136 2.64 -11.36 1.71
CA ALA A 136 2.71 -10.60 0.46
C ALA A 136 1.55 -10.92 -0.50
N GLN A 137 0.82 -12.01 -0.30
CA GLN A 137 -0.32 -12.34 -1.17
C GLN A 137 -1.50 -11.37 -1.00
N ASN A 138 -1.72 -10.87 0.22
CA ASN A 138 -2.93 -10.11 0.53
C ASN A 138 -2.69 -8.79 1.27
N CYS A 139 -1.54 -8.62 1.93
CA CYS A 139 -1.22 -7.44 2.75
C CYS A 139 -2.44 -6.95 3.54
N ASP A 140 -2.96 -7.88 4.34
CA ASP A 140 -4.25 -7.83 5.00
C ASP A 140 -4.41 -6.68 6.01
N LEU A 141 -3.31 -6.12 6.49
CA LEU A 141 -3.30 -4.98 7.41
C LEU A 141 -3.11 -3.63 6.71
N GLY A 142 -2.66 -3.64 5.45
CA GLY A 142 -2.23 -2.43 4.75
C GLY A 142 -3.30 -1.34 4.67
N GLU A 143 -4.56 -1.71 4.39
CA GLU A 143 -5.67 -0.75 4.27
C GLU A 143 -5.92 0.03 5.57
N ALA A 144 -5.77 -0.65 6.71
CA ALA A 144 -6.02 -0.10 8.03
C ALA A 144 -4.75 0.49 8.68
N ALA A 145 -3.61 0.46 7.97
CA ALA A 145 -2.33 0.92 8.49
C ALA A 145 -2.41 2.40 8.92
N ASN A 146 -1.84 2.70 10.09
CA ASN A 146 -1.90 4.01 10.70
C ASN A 146 -0.76 4.24 11.70
N ALA A 147 -0.64 5.46 12.21
CA ALA A 147 0.44 5.88 13.08
C ALA A 147 0.26 5.55 14.59
N LYS A 148 -0.71 4.69 14.97
CA LYS A 148 -0.99 4.39 16.39
C LYS A 148 0.16 3.65 17.06
N LYS A 149 0.72 2.66 16.36
CA LYS A 149 1.82 1.82 16.87
C LYS A 149 3.17 2.41 16.52
N TYR A 150 3.37 2.76 15.25
CA TYR A 150 4.61 3.33 14.74
C TYR A 150 4.35 4.78 14.30
N ARG A 151 4.99 5.73 14.98
CA ARG A 151 4.75 7.16 14.73
C ARG A 151 5.48 7.59 13.46
N GLY A 152 4.76 8.31 12.61
CA GLY A 152 5.26 8.81 11.35
C GLY A 152 4.13 9.02 10.35
N VAL A 153 4.52 9.28 9.10
CA VAL A 153 3.58 9.27 7.98
C VAL A 153 3.30 7.82 7.59
N VAL A 154 2.02 7.47 7.43
CA VAL A 154 1.56 6.16 6.96
C VAL A 154 0.58 6.37 5.82
N VAL A 155 0.90 5.88 4.62
CA VAL A 155 0.03 5.99 3.45
C VAL A 155 -0.23 4.60 2.87
N PRO A 156 -1.41 4.02 3.11
CA PRO A 156 -1.88 2.85 2.37
C PRO A 156 -2.08 3.19 0.89
N PHE A 157 -1.73 2.27 -0.01
CA PHE A 157 -2.01 2.39 -1.44
C PHE A 157 -2.26 1.02 -2.08
N ALA A 158 -3.12 0.97 -3.10
CA ALA A 158 -3.56 -0.29 -3.68
C ALA A 158 -2.39 -1.13 -4.22
N ALA A 159 -2.47 -2.45 -4.06
CA ALA A 159 -1.49 -3.40 -4.57
C ALA A 159 -1.25 -3.25 -6.10
N SER A 160 -2.28 -2.89 -6.85
CA SER A 160 -2.25 -2.69 -8.30
C SER A 160 -1.62 -1.37 -8.75
N SER A 161 -1.36 -0.44 -7.83
CA SER A 161 -0.82 0.89 -8.16
C SER A 161 0.70 0.86 -8.27
N SER A 162 1.25 1.58 -9.25
CA SER A 162 2.68 1.88 -9.28
C SER A 162 3.04 2.79 -8.12
N PHE A 163 4.17 2.50 -7.46
CA PHE A 163 4.70 3.38 -6.44
C PHE A 163 5.18 4.69 -7.06
N ASP A 164 4.69 5.81 -6.52
CA ASP A 164 5.15 7.16 -6.80
C ASP A 164 5.03 7.95 -5.50
N CYS A 165 6.17 8.27 -4.88
CA CYS A 165 6.12 8.94 -3.59
C CYS A 165 5.54 10.35 -3.66
N GLY A 166 5.78 11.09 -4.75
CA GLY A 166 5.24 12.44 -4.93
C GLY A 166 3.73 12.43 -4.92
N THR A 167 3.14 11.58 -5.76
CA THR A 167 1.69 11.41 -5.85
C THR A 167 1.07 10.96 -4.53
N LEU A 168 1.68 9.97 -3.85
CA LEU A 168 1.16 9.45 -2.57
C LEU A 168 1.21 10.49 -1.44
N ILE A 169 2.33 11.21 -1.32
CA ILE A 169 2.53 12.25 -0.30
C ILE A 169 1.59 13.43 -0.56
N GLU A 170 1.49 13.91 -1.80
CA GLU A 170 0.61 15.02 -2.16
C GLU A 170 -0.88 14.68 -1.97
N ALA A 171 -1.31 13.50 -2.39
CA ALA A 171 -2.68 13.04 -2.20
C ALA A 171 -3.02 12.91 -0.71
N SER A 172 -2.13 12.31 0.10
CA SER A 172 -2.32 12.22 1.55
C SER A 172 -2.34 13.60 2.21
N PHE A 173 -1.47 14.51 1.78
CA PHE A 173 -1.40 15.88 2.31
C PHE A 173 -2.69 16.64 2.03
N THR A 174 -3.14 16.61 0.77
CA THR A 174 -4.36 17.29 0.32
C THR A 174 -5.60 16.74 1.04
N ALA A 175 -5.73 15.42 1.12
CA ALA A 175 -6.83 14.78 1.85
C ALA A 175 -6.82 15.16 3.33
N GLY A 176 -5.64 15.24 3.95
CA GLY A 176 -5.47 15.60 5.35
C GLY A 176 -5.81 17.05 5.65
N LEU A 177 -5.32 18.00 4.85
CA LEU A 177 -5.65 19.42 5.02
C LEU A 177 -7.15 19.66 4.88
N ARG A 178 -7.77 19.03 3.88
CA ARG A 178 -9.21 19.08 3.68
C ARG A 178 -9.96 18.52 4.88
N HIS A 179 -9.50 17.41 5.47
CA HIS A 179 -10.10 16.86 6.68
C HIS A 179 -9.98 17.82 7.87
N LEU A 180 -8.81 18.43 8.08
CA LEU A 180 -8.61 19.44 9.13
C LEU A 180 -9.56 20.64 8.97
N GLN A 181 -9.79 21.10 7.74
CA GLN A 181 -10.76 22.16 7.44
C GLN A 181 -12.19 21.73 7.77
N MET A 182 -12.61 20.52 7.36
CA MET A 182 -13.95 19.99 7.65
C MET A 182 -14.20 19.85 9.15
N GLU A 183 -13.19 19.43 9.92
CA GLU A 183 -13.22 19.34 11.37
C GLU A 183 -13.10 20.71 12.07
N LYS A 184 -13.04 21.82 11.30
CA LYS A 184 -12.87 23.19 11.80
C LYS A 184 -11.70 23.32 12.77
N PHE A 185 -10.59 22.65 12.43
CA PHE A 185 -9.41 22.58 13.27
C PHE A 185 -8.84 23.98 13.55
N ILE A 186 -8.45 24.23 14.81
CA ILE A 186 -7.88 25.49 15.27
C ILE A 186 -6.44 25.24 15.72
N ALA A 187 -5.46 25.61 14.89
CA ALA A 187 -4.03 25.36 15.14
C ALA A 187 -3.55 25.84 16.52
N ALA A 188 -4.00 27.02 16.98
CA ALA A 188 -3.62 27.60 18.27
C ALA A 188 -3.99 26.73 19.50
N LYS A 189 -4.91 25.78 19.35
CA LYS A 189 -5.35 24.85 20.40
C LYS A 189 -5.05 23.39 20.04
N GLY A 190 -4.40 23.16 18.91
CA GLY A 190 -4.27 21.85 18.29
C GLY A 190 -3.11 21.06 18.88
N THR A 191 -3.44 20.04 19.69
CA THR A 191 -2.48 19.04 20.17
C THR A 191 -2.60 17.76 19.38
N TYR A 192 -1.48 17.15 19.01
CA TYR A 192 -1.44 15.87 18.31
C TYR A 192 -1.97 14.75 19.22
N ASN A 193 -2.88 13.93 18.71
CA ASN A 193 -3.31 12.70 19.34
C ASN A 193 -3.93 11.75 18.30
N VAL A 194 -3.18 10.72 17.91
CA VAL A 194 -3.60 9.71 16.91
C VAL A 194 -4.86 8.92 17.28
N THR A 195 -5.34 9.02 18.52
CA THR A 195 -6.56 8.33 18.98
C THR A 195 -7.79 9.25 19.02
N LYS A 196 -7.61 10.56 18.81
CA LYS A 196 -8.68 11.56 18.89
C LYS A 196 -8.76 12.38 17.62
N ALA A 197 -9.96 12.86 17.29
CA ALA A 197 -10.14 13.80 16.18
C ALA A 197 -9.31 15.08 16.39
N PRO A 198 -8.77 15.68 15.31
CA PRO A 198 -8.88 15.21 13.93
C PRO A 198 -7.81 14.17 13.55
N PHE A 199 -6.83 13.89 14.41
CA PHE A 199 -5.64 13.09 14.07
C PHE A 199 -5.85 11.57 14.17
N ASN A 200 -7.03 11.10 14.55
CA ASN A 200 -7.43 9.71 14.34
C ASN A 200 -7.69 9.39 12.86
N ASN A 201 -7.83 10.41 12.01
CA ASN A 201 -7.77 10.27 10.56
C ASN A 201 -6.31 10.22 10.09
N VAL A 202 -5.97 9.18 9.31
CA VAL A 202 -4.60 8.93 8.85
C VAL A 202 -4.05 10.09 8.02
N ALA A 203 -4.83 10.64 7.09
CA ALA A 203 -4.37 11.73 6.24
C ALA A 203 -4.10 13.01 7.05
N ALA A 204 -4.97 13.37 8.00
CA ALA A 204 -4.75 14.50 8.89
C ALA A 204 -3.55 14.29 9.83
N SER A 205 -3.36 13.06 10.32
CA SER A 205 -2.16 12.68 11.07
C SER A 205 -0.89 12.86 10.22
N ASN A 206 -0.91 12.45 8.95
CA ASN A 206 0.21 12.59 8.04
C ASN A 206 0.58 14.06 7.82
N VAL A 207 -0.41 14.96 7.67
CA VAL A 207 -0.16 16.41 7.58
C VAL A 207 0.56 16.93 8.82
N ALA A 208 0.17 16.50 10.02
CA ALA A 208 0.85 16.89 11.25
C ALA A 208 2.33 16.48 11.25
N PHE A 209 2.66 15.24 10.85
CA PHE A 209 4.05 14.81 10.78
C PHE A 209 4.85 15.55 9.71
N MET A 210 4.32 15.65 8.48
CA MET A 210 5.03 16.30 7.37
C MET A 210 5.35 17.77 7.66
N MET A 211 4.48 18.46 8.40
CA MET A 211 4.59 19.89 8.69
C MET A 211 5.09 20.19 10.11
N SER A 212 5.55 19.18 10.85
CA SER A 212 6.13 19.40 12.17
C SER A 212 7.46 20.13 12.07
N ASP A 213 7.67 21.13 12.93
CA ASP A 213 8.95 21.83 13.09
C ASP A 213 9.95 21.09 13.97
N LYS A 214 9.51 20.04 14.68
CA LYS A 214 10.37 19.22 15.55
C LYS A 214 11.37 18.38 14.76
N SER A 215 10.94 17.84 13.63
CA SER A 215 11.73 16.86 12.90
C SER A 215 12.58 17.52 11.81
N SER A 216 13.88 17.26 11.89
CA SER A 216 14.87 17.70 10.89
C SER A 216 15.38 16.57 9.99
N LYS A 217 15.07 15.31 10.34
CA LYS A 217 15.48 14.12 9.58
C LYS A 217 14.33 13.13 9.39
N MET A 218 14.35 12.41 8.27
CA MET A 218 13.37 11.35 7.98
C MET A 218 13.99 10.14 7.27
N SER A 219 13.36 8.98 7.44
CA SER A 219 13.64 7.75 6.70
C SER A 219 12.30 7.16 6.22
N CYS A 220 12.22 6.76 4.95
CA CYS A 220 11.01 6.16 4.38
C CYS A 220 11.26 4.79 3.79
N ALA A 221 10.24 3.94 3.87
CA ALA A 221 10.19 2.68 3.16
C ALA A 221 8.78 2.40 2.66
N ALA A 222 8.67 1.65 1.57
CA ALA A 222 7.39 1.20 1.07
C ALA A 222 7.41 -0.29 0.71
N THR A 223 6.34 -1.00 1.03
CA THR A 223 6.08 -2.30 0.40
C THR A 223 5.62 -2.09 -1.04
N THR A 224 6.02 -2.97 -1.95
CA THR A 224 5.63 -2.86 -3.37
C THR A 224 5.31 -4.20 -4.02
N ASN A 225 5.28 -5.28 -3.23
CA ASN A 225 5.13 -6.65 -3.71
C ASN A 225 3.87 -7.32 -3.18
N CYS A 226 2.91 -6.54 -2.67
CA CYS A 226 1.59 -7.05 -2.35
C CYS A 226 0.89 -7.50 -3.64
N GLU A 227 0.42 -8.74 -3.72
CA GLU A 227 -0.33 -9.25 -4.89
C GLU A 227 -1.79 -8.76 -4.89
N ALA A 228 -2.36 -8.62 -3.69
CA ALA A 228 -3.68 -8.05 -3.44
C ALA A 228 -3.66 -7.17 -2.19
N GLY A 229 -4.77 -6.49 -1.90
CA GLY A 229 -4.90 -5.58 -0.78
C GLY A 229 -4.13 -4.28 -0.98
N TYR A 230 -3.39 -3.85 0.04
CA TYR A 230 -2.72 -2.55 0.06
C TYR A 230 -1.24 -2.68 0.44
N ASN A 231 -0.40 -2.08 -0.39
CA ASN A 231 0.94 -1.71 0.01
C ASN A 231 0.90 -0.55 1.02
N VAL A 232 2.01 -0.31 1.73
CA VAL A 232 2.14 0.77 2.71
C VAL A 232 3.43 1.53 2.48
N LEU A 233 3.32 2.85 2.34
CA LEU A 233 4.43 3.79 2.53
C LEU A 233 4.47 4.21 4.00
N TYR A 234 5.62 4.04 4.64
CA TYR A 234 5.89 4.53 5.98
C TYR A 234 7.10 5.46 5.95
N CYS A 235 6.97 6.63 6.58
CA CYS A 235 8.10 7.52 6.82
C CYS A 235 8.22 7.82 8.32
N HIS A 236 9.35 7.43 8.88
CA HIS A 236 9.74 7.79 10.23
C HIS A 236 10.44 9.14 10.24
N PHE A 237 10.15 9.95 11.26
CA PHE A 237 10.78 11.24 11.46
C PHE A 237 11.57 11.22 12.78
N ILE A 238 12.83 11.64 12.76
CA ILE A 238 13.62 11.79 13.98
C ILE A 238 13.00 12.92 14.80
N GLU A 239 12.83 12.69 16.10
CA GLU A 239 12.02 13.54 16.98
C GLU A 239 10.53 13.63 16.57
N SER A 240 9.94 12.50 16.17
CA SER A 240 8.51 12.37 15.84
C SER A 240 7.55 12.99 16.87
N LEU A 241 6.46 13.59 16.39
CA LEU A 241 5.35 14.10 17.20
C LEU A 241 4.80 13.04 18.18
N LYS A 242 4.67 13.43 19.45
CA LYS A 242 4.10 12.64 20.53
C LYS A 242 2.71 13.17 20.89
N THR A 243 1.91 12.31 21.54
CA THR A 243 0.60 12.75 22.05
C THR A 243 0.75 13.94 22.98
N GLY A 244 -0.01 15.00 22.74
CA GLY A 244 0.03 16.25 23.50
C GLY A 244 0.93 17.32 22.90
N ASP A 245 1.78 16.98 21.91
CA ASP A 245 2.61 17.97 21.23
C ASP A 245 1.77 18.96 20.42
N SER A 246 2.23 20.20 20.34
CA SER A 246 1.69 21.17 19.37
C SER A 246 1.92 20.65 17.95
N THR A 247 0.96 20.88 17.07
CA THR A 247 0.96 20.32 15.71
C THR A 247 1.54 21.27 14.67
N PHE A 248 0.99 22.48 14.60
CA PHE A 248 1.39 23.50 13.64
C PHE A 248 1.52 24.86 14.33
N PRO A 249 2.54 25.67 13.97
CA PRO A 249 2.46 27.11 14.14
C PRO A 249 1.20 27.65 13.45
N VAL A 250 0.53 28.64 14.06
CA VAL A 250 -0.72 29.21 13.54
C VAL A 250 -0.50 29.82 12.16
N GLU A 251 0.62 30.50 11.98
CA GLU A 251 1.04 31.16 10.76
C GLU A 251 1.26 30.14 9.63
N LEU A 252 1.92 29.01 9.96
CA LEU A 252 2.12 27.91 9.02
C LEU A 252 0.77 27.36 8.55
N TYR A 253 -0.13 27.00 9.48
CA TYR A 253 -1.44 26.44 9.11
C TYR A 253 -2.23 27.39 8.22
N ASN A 254 -2.25 28.69 8.53
CA ASN A 254 -2.90 29.69 7.68
C ASN A 254 -2.27 29.79 6.28
N ALA A 255 -0.94 29.63 6.17
CA ALA A 255 -0.26 29.59 4.87
C ALA A 255 -0.64 28.33 4.06
N LEU A 256 -0.77 27.17 4.74
CA LEU A 256 -1.23 25.93 4.11
C LEU A 256 -2.65 26.07 3.54
N LEU A 257 -3.56 26.68 4.29
CA LEU A 257 -4.93 26.91 3.82
C LEU A 257 -4.97 27.81 2.58
N LYS A 258 -4.20 28.91 2.59
CA LYS A 258 -4.09 29.81 1.42
C LYS A 258 -3.51 29.11 0.20
N ARG A 259 -2.51 28.23 0.38
CA ARG A 259 -1.94 27.43 -0.70
C ARG A 259 -3.01 26.54 -1.35
N GLN A 260 -3.85 25.89 -0.54
CA GLN A 260 -4.92 25.02 -1.02
C GLN A 260 -6.03 25.80 -1.77
N GLU A 261 -6.35 27.03 -1.35
CA GLU A 261 -7.31 27.88 -2.05
C GLU A 261 -6.80 28.39 -3.42
N GLY A 262 -5.47 28.57 -3.55
CA GLY A 262 -4.84 29.04 -4.80
C GLY A 262 -4.64 27.94 -5.86
N THR A 263 -4.66 26.67 -5.47
CA THR A 263 -4.67 25.54 -6.40
C THR A 263 -6.11 25.33 -6.88
N ALA A 264 -6.42 25.70 -8.13
CA ALA A 264 -7.74 25.48 -8.72
C ALA A 264 -8.11 23.99 -8.59
N TRP A 265 -9.10 23.72 -7.74
CA TRP A 265 -9.46 22.37 -7.33
C TRP A 265 -10.21 21.68 -8.47
N THR A 266 -9.50 20.93 -9.31
CA THR A 266 -10.15 19.93 -10.16
C THR A 266 -10.51 18.76 -9.26
N ALA A 267 -11.80 18.56 -9.01
CA ALA A 267 -12.29 17.38 -8.31
C ALA A 267 -11.73 16.13 -9.02
N ASP A 268 -10.75 15.48 -8.39
CA ASP A 268 -10.17 14.25 -8.89
C ASP A 268 -11.23 13.14 -8.76
N PRO A 269 -11.69 12.51 -9.86
CA PRO A 269 -12.72 11.49 -9.81
C PRO A 269 -12.24 10.14 -9.23
N GLY A 270 -11.01 10.06 -8.70
CA GLY A 270 -10.36 8.82 -8.27
C GLY A 270 -10.89 8.14 -7.00
N PHE A 271 -11.69 8.82 -6.17
CA PHE A 271 -12.37 8.14 -5.05
C PHE A 271 -13.79 7.78 -5.45
N VAL A 272 -13.92 6.74 -6.29
CA VAL A 272 -15.19 6.09 -6.58
C VAL A 272 -15.70 5.48 -5.27
N THR A 273 -16.55 6.21 -4.56
CA THR A 273 -17.51 5.61 -3.64
C THR A 273 -18.36 4.65 -4.45
N ILE A 274 -18.09 3.35 -4.34
CA ILE A 274 -18.97 2.30 -4.83
C ILE A 274 -20.27 2.40 -4.02
N ILE A 275 -21.25 3.15 -4.54
CA ILE A 275 -22.61 3.14 -4.02
C ILE A 275 -23.23 1.80 -4.46
N PHE A 276 -23.25 0.85 -3.54
CA PHE A 276 -24.05 -0.37 -3.66
C PHE A 276 -25.53 0.02 -3.75
N SER A 277 -26.07 0.07 -4.97
CA SER A 277 -27.51 0.20 -5.21
C SER A 277 -28.15 -1.19 -5.06
N SER A 278 -28.57 -1.52 -3.84
CA SER A 278 -29.39 -2.70 -3.56
C SER A 278 -30.84 -2.27 -3.29
N ALA A 279 -31.69 -2.35 -4.32
CA ALA A 279 -33.17 -2.50 -4.33
C ALA A 279 -33.67 -2.00 -5.72
N LEU A 280 -34.58 -2.62 -6.48
CA LEU A 280 -35.65 -3.57 -6.21
C LEU A 280 -35.76 -4.57 -7.39
N LEU A 281 -35.91 -5.87 -7.09
CA LEU A 281 -36.65 -6.81 -7.95
C LEU A 281 -37.91 -7.20 -7.19
N LEU A 282 -38.95 -6.37 -7.31
CA LEU A 282 -40.33 -6.77 -7.06
C LEU A 282 -41.22 -6.10 -8.12
N LEU A 283 -42.02 -6.93 -8.78
CA LEU A 283 -43.19 -6.65 -9.62
C LEU A 283 -42.97 -6.24 -11.09
N SER A 284 -43.04 -7.24 -11.98
CA SER A 284 -44.11 -7.28 -13.00
C SER A 284 -44.14 -8.66 -13.68
N GLY A 285 -44.81 -9.61 -13.04
CA GLY A 285 -45.45 -10.72 -13.74
C GLY A 285 -46.90 -10.32 -14.01
N LEU A 286 -47.18 -9.95 -15.25
CA LEU A 286 -48.51 -9.86 -15.86
C LEU A 286 -48.34 -10.20 -17.34
#